data_AF-A0A955P4Z3-F1
#
_entry.id   AF-A0A955P4Z3-F1
#
_cell.length_a   1.000
_cell.length_b   1.000
_cell.length_c   1.000
_cell.angle_alpha   90.00
_cell.angle_beta   90.00
_cell.angle_gamma   90.00
#
_symmetry.space_group_name_H-M   'P 1'
#
loop_
_entity.id
_entity.type
_entity.pdbx_description
1 polymer ?
#
loop_
_entity_poly.entity_id
_entity_poly.type
_entity_poly.pdbx_seq_one_letter_code
_entity_poly.pdbx_strand_id
1 'polypeptide(L)'
;MKSSNSEIKALGFTAVQEKGGVSEFRLDSNGLKVLLAESHVAPVVTTMIVYRVGSRNEGVGFTGSTHFLEHMMFKGTKERNPKDGNGFDDIMKPIGALNNATTFYDRTNYFEVVPKDKLGLTLAVEADRMRNLVLTEDDRNSEMTVVRNEFERGENNPGQVMFKLLMATAYQEHPYHH
;
A
#
# COMPACT_ATOMS: atom_id res chain seq x y z
N MET A 1 -21.11 16.67 7.21
CA MET A 1 -22.57 16.52 6.94
C MET A 1 -22.77 15.06 6.57
N LYS A 2 -23.44 14.24 7.40
CA LYS A 2 -23.61 12.81 7.11
C LYS A 2 -24.49 12.66 5.87
N SER A 3 -23.94 12.13 4.77
CA SER A 3 -24.72 11.80 3.58
C SER A 3 -25.81 10.80 3.93
N SER A 4 -26.98 10.97 3.33
CA SER A 4 -28.09 10.04 3.44
C SER A 4 -27.75 8.69 2.79
N ASN A 5 -28.37 7.61 3.28
CA ASN A 5 -28.20 6.28 2.68
C ASN A 5 -28.59 6.25 1.19
N SER A 6 -29.53 7.10 0.75
CA SER A 6 -29.89 7.27 -0.66
C SER A 6 -28.75 7.87 -1.49
N GLU A 7 -28.02 8.85 -0.97
CA GLU A 7 -26.87 9.45 -1.66
C GLU A 7 -25.71 8.46 -1.75
N ILE A 8 -25.43 7.74 -0.66
CA ILE A 8 -24.37 6.70 -0.63
C ILE A 8 -24.66 5.61 -1.67
N LYS A 9 -25.92 5.16 -1.75
CA LYS A 9 -26.35 4.18 -2.74
C LYS A 9 -26.28 4.71 -4.17
N ALA A 10 -26.60 5.99 -4.39
CA ALA A 10 -26.47 6.62 -5.70
C ALA A 10 -25.01 6.68 -6.18
N LEU A 11 -24.04 6.75 -5.26
CA LEU A 11 -22.61 6.65 -5.54
C LEU A 11 -22.12 5.20 -5.76
N GLY A 12 -23.01 4.21 -5.70
CA GLY A 12 -22.67 2.79 -5.87
C GLY A 12 -22.08 2.13 -4.63
N PHE A 13 -22.25 2.74 -3.44
CA PHE A 13 -21.80 2.17 -2.18
C PHE A 13 -22.97 1.64 -1.35
N THR A 14 -22.71 0.56 -0.62
CA THR A 14 -23.56 0.10 0.47
C THR A 14 -22.92 0.52 1.80
N ALA A 15 -23.65 1.26 2.64
CA ALA A 15 -23.26 1.47 4.03
C ALA A 15 -23.40 0.17 4.82
N VAL A 16 -22.34 -0.25 5.53
CA VAL A 16 -22.28 -1.55 6.21
C VAL A 16 -22.50 -1.38 7.72
N GLN A 17 -21.67 -0.58 8.39
CA GLN A 17 -21.76 -0.34 9.82
C GLN A 17 -21.02 0.95 10.23
N GLU A 18 -21.33 1.48 11.40
CA GLU A 18 -20.57 2.55 12.05
C GLU A 18 -20.22 2.09 13.48
N LYS A 19 -18.93 2.08 13.81
CA LYS A 19 -18.46 1.65 15.14
C LYS A 19 -17.26 2.48 15.57
N GLY A 20 -17.33 3.06 16.77
CA GLY A 20 -16.21 3.81 17.36
C GLY A 20 -15.77 5.02 16.53
N GLY A 21 -16.68 5.69 15.84
CA GLY A 21 -16.35 6.83 14.97
C GLY A 21 -15.80 6.46 13.60
N VAL A 22 -15.78 5.16 13.25
CA VAL A 22 -15.40 4.66 11.92
C VAL A 22 -16.64 4.18 11.18
N SER A 23 -16.86 4.72 9.98
CA SER A 23 -17.90 4.27 9.05
C SER A 23 -17.33 3.29 8.04
N GLU A 24 -18.01 2.16 7.84
CA GLU A 24 -17.65 1.15 6.86
C GLU A 24 -18.63 1.17 5.67
N PHE A 25 -18.07 1.21 4.46
CA PHE A 25 -18.80 1.12 3.21
C PHE A 25 -18.23 -0.02 2.35
N ARG A 26 -19.05 -0.52 1.43
CA ARG A 26 -18.65 -1.48 0.40
C ARG A 26 -19.02 -0.93 -0.97
N LEU A 27 -18.07 -0.86 -1.87
CA LEU A 27 -18.32 -0.53 -3.28
C LEU A 27 -19.01 -1.74 -3.94
N ASP A 28 -20.20 -1.53 -4.49
CA ASP A 28 -21.04 -2.64 -4.94
C ASP A 28 -20.49 -3.35 -6.19
N SER A 29 -19.74 -2.63 -7.03
CA SER A 29 -19.23 -3.16 -8.30
C SER A 29 -18.11 -4.19 -8.16
N ASN A 30 -17.31 -4.11 -7.09
CA ASN A 30 -16.13 -4.96 -6.92
C ASN A 30 -15.89 -5.42 -5.46
N GLY A 31 -16.73 -5.01 -4.52
CA GLY A 31 -16.62 -5.39 -3.12
C GLY A 31 -15.54 -4.66 -2.33
N LEU A 32 -14.91 -3.61 -2.87
CA LEU A 32 -13.90 -2.83 -2.15
C LEU A 32 -14.49 -2.30 -0.83
N LYS A 33 -13.84 -2.66 0.28
CA LYS A 33 -14.16 -2.15 1.60
C LYS A 33 -13.51 -0.78 1.80
N VAL A 34 -14.30 0.20 2.21
CA VAL A 34 -13.83 1.54 2.54
C VAL A 34 -14.13 1.81 4.00
N LEU A 35 -13.10 2.21 4.75
CA LEU A 35 -13.23 2.65 6.14
C LEU A 35 -12.94 4.14 6.20
N LEU A 36 -13.87 4.91 6.76
CA LEU A 36 -13.76 6.36 6.89
C LEU A 36 -13.82 6.75 8.36
N ALA A 37 -12.78 7.42 8.83
CA ALA A 37 -12.73 8.07 10.13
C ALA A 37 -12.56 9.57 9.91
N GLU A 38 -13.64 10.34 10.09
CA GLU A 38 -13.62 11.79 9.87
C GLU A 38 -13.05 12.52 11.10
N SER A 39 -12.07 13.39 10.87
CA SER A 39 -11.49 14.26 11.89
C SER A 39 -11.19 15.63 11.28
N HIS A 40 -11.58 16.69 11.99
CA HIS A 40 -11.38 18.08 11.55
C HIS A 40 -10.25 18.81 12.29
N VAL A 41 -9.37 18.07 12.97
CA VAL A 41 -8.26 18.63 13.76
C VAL A 41 -7.20 19.31 12.87
N ALA A 42 -7.03 18.84 11.63
CA ALA A 42 -6.09 19.40 10.67
C ALA A 42 -6.66 19.32 9.23
N PRO A 43 -6.25 20.22 8.32
CA PRO A 43 -6.73 20.23 6.93
C PRO A 43 -6.00 19.20 6.04
N VAL A 44 -5.73 18.02 6.58
CA VAL A 44 -5.05 16.91 5.89
C VAL A 44 -5.93 15.66 5.90
N VAL A 45 -5.64 14.75 4.98
CA VAL A 45 -6.25 13.41 4.92
C VAL A 45 -5.15 12.37 4.83
N THR A 46 -5.35 11.24 5.52
CA THR A 46 -4.51 10.05 5.35
C THR A 46 -5.26 9.04 4.50
N THR A 47 -4.70 8.65 3.37
CA THR A 47 -5.16 7.51 2.56
C THR A 47 -4.34 6.29 2.93
N MET A 48 -5.01 5.13 2.97
CA MET A 48 -4.37 3.83 3.19
C MET A 48 -4.97 2.81 2.24
N ILE A 49 -4.16 2.24 1.35
CA ILE A 49 -4.55 1.13 0.48
C ILE A 49 -3.94 -0.15 1.04
N VAL A 50 -4.78 -0.96 1.68
CA VAL A 50 -4.38 -2.22 2.31
C VAL A 50 -4.76 -3.40 1.44
N TYR A 51 -3.75 -4.10 0.92
CA TYR A 51 -3.90 -5.39 0.28
C TYR A 51 -3.79 -6.49 1.33
N ARG A 52 -4.73 -7.44 1.34
CA ARG A 52 -4.69 -8.65 2.20
C ARG A 52 -3.76 -9.72 1.63
N VAL A 53 -2.58 -9.28 1.18
CA VAL A 53 -1.52 -10.09 0.59
C VAL A 53 -0.24 -9.65 1.27
N GLY A 54 0.55 -10.60 1.74
CA GLY A 54 1.84 -10.36 2.37
C GLY A 54 2.77 -11.56 2.17
N SER A 55 3.89 -11.62 2.89
CA SER A 55 4.90 -12.66 2.67
C SER A 55 4.36 -14.08 2.84
N ARG A 56 3.28 -14.27 3.61
CA ARG A 56 2.64 -15.59 3.75
C ARG A 56 2.03 -16.14 2.46
N ASN A 57 1.77 -15.25 1.51
CA ASN A 57 1.14 -15.58 0.23
C ASN A 57 2.18 -15.88 -0.86
N GLU A 58 3.47 -15.81 -0.52
CA GLU A 58 4.56 -16.10 -1.43
C GLU A 58 4.69 -17.61 -1.69
N GLY A 59 4.98 -17.96 -2.94
CA GLY A 59 5.29 -19.33 -3.32
C GLY A 59 6.74 -19.69 -3.00
N VAL A 60 7.01 -21.00 -2.89
CA VAL A 60 8.38 -21.51 -2.78
C VAL A 60 9.22 -21.02 -3.96
N GLY A 61 10.41 -20.48 -3.67
CA GLY A 61 11.29 -19.86 -4.66
C GLY A 61 10.98 -18.40 -5.00
N PHE A 62 9.92 -17.82 -4.40
CA PHE A 62 9.52 -16.41 -4.57
C PHE A 62 9.54 -15.63 -3.26
N THR A 63 10.32 -16.08 -2.27
CA THR A 63 10.48 -15.38 -0.98
C THR A 63 10.94 -13.94 -1.20
N GLY A 64 10.25 -13.00 -0.56
CA GLY A 64 10.49 -11.57 -0.68
C GLY A 64 9.83 -10.90 -1.89
N SER A 65 9.13 -11.65 -2.75
CA SER A 65 8.47 -11.09 -3.95
C SER A 65 7.37 -10.07 -3.62
N THR A 66 6.68 -10.21 -2.50
CA THR A 66 5.65 -9.24 -2.08
C THR A 66 6.27 -7.92 -1.64
N HIS A 67 7.34 -7.98 -0.85
CA HIS A 67 8.12 -6.79 -0.49
C HIS A 67 8.79 -6.17 -1.72
N PHE A 68 9.33 -6.98 -2.62
CA PHE A 68 9.90 -6.47 -3.86
C PHE A 68 8.86 -5.76 -4.73
N LEU A 69 7.65 -6.33 -4.87
CA LEU A 69 6.55 -5.68 -5.58
C LEU A 69 6.15 -4.35 -4.93
N GLU A 70 6.28 -4.22 -3.60
CA GLU A 70 6.08 -2.96 -2.90
C GLU A 70 6.97 -1.84 -3.45
N HIS A 71 8.26 -2.11 -3.62
CA HIS A 71 9.19 -1.16 -4.22
C HIS A 71 8.85 -0.87 -5.68
N MET A 72 8.53 -1.92 -6.43
CA MET A 72 8.19 -1.79 -7.85
C MET A 72 6.94 -0.94 -8.09
N MET A 73 6.02 -0.87 -7.13
CA MET A 73 4.82 -0.02 -7.21
C MET A 73 5.13 1.48 -7.30
N PHE A 74 6.38 1.91 -7.05
CA PHE A 74 6.82 3.31 -7.22
C PHE A 74 7.53 3.58 -8.55
N LYS A 75 7.78 2.54 -9.38
CA LYS A 75 8.48 2.67 -10.67
C LYS A 75 7.60 3.17 -11.81
N GLY A 76 6.31 3.33 -11.55
CA GLY A 76 5.38 4.03 -12.42
C GLY A 76 4.49 3.12 -13.24
N THR A 77 3.60 3.76 -13.97
CA THR A 77 2.59 3.15 -14.82
C THR A 77 2.78 3.61 -16.26
N LYS A 78 1.87 3.20 -17.15
CA LYS A 78 1.84 3.72 -18.53
C LYS A 78 1.52 5.21 -18.59
N GLU A 79 0.72 5.72 -17.66
CA GLU A 79 0.27 7.13 -17.64
C GLU A 79 1.17 8.01 -16.78
N ARG A 80 1.79 7.43 -15.74
CA ARG A 80 2.57 8.13 -14.72
C ARG A 80 3.92 7.47 -14.55
N ASN A 81 4.90 7.90 -15.34
CA ASN A 81 6.23 7.32 -15.39
C ASN A 81 7.29 8.34 -14.94
N PRO A 82 8.20 7.98 -14.01
CA PRO A 82 9.31 8.86 -13.64
C PRO A 82 10.17 9.31 -14.83
N LYS A 83 10.27 8.49 -15.89
CA LYS A 83 11.02 8.84 -17.12
C LYS A 83 10.39 10.02 -17.89
N ASP A 84 9.09 10.24 -17.71
CA ASP A 84 8.34 11.35 -18.31
C ASP A 84 8.22 12.55 -17.36
N GLY A 85 8.84 12.48 -16.17
CA GLY A 85 8.78 13.53 -15.14
C GLY A 85 7.40 13.68 -14.49
N ASN A 86 6.56 12.64 -14.56
CA ASN A 86 5.22 12.63 -14.00
C ASN A 86 4.95 11.37 -13.15
N GLY A 87 6.01 10.74 -12.64
CA GLY A 87 5.93 9.58 -11.76
C GLY A 87 5.32 9.90 -10.40
N PHE A 88 5.19 8.88 -9.56
CA PHE A 88 4.59 9.02 -8.22
C PHE A 88 5.26 10.14 -7.41
N ASP A 89 6.59 10.13 -7.32
CA ASP A 89 7.36 11.13 -6.58
C ASP A 89 7.26 12.54 -7.18
N ASP A 90 7.20 12.65 -8.50
CA ASP A 90 7.05 13.93 -9.21
C ASP A 90 5.70 14.58 -8.92
N ILE A 91 4.68 13.77 -8.58
CA ILE A 91 3.34 14.23 -8.21
C ILE A 91 3.26 14.53 -6.70
N MET A 92 3.80 13.62 -5.87
CA MET A 92 3.59 13.65 -4.42
C MET A 92 4.48 14.66 -3.71
N LYS A 93 5.74 14.82 -4.14
CA LYS A 93 6.67 15.75 -3.47
C LYS A 93 6.24 17.22 -3.60
N PRO A 94 5.82 17.74 -4.78
CA PRO A 94 5.44 19.16 -4.90
C PRO A 94 4.19 19.54 -4.11
N ILE A 95 3.30 18.58 -3.83
CA ILE A 95 2.11 18.82 -2.99
C ILE A 95 2.38 18.67 -1.49
N GLY A 96 3.63 18.40 -1.09
CA GLY A 96 4.04 18.23 0.30
C GLY A 96 3.52 16.94 0.93
N ALA A 97 3.28 15.89 0.14
CA ALA A 97 2.79 14.62 0.64
C ALA A 97 3.87 13.92 1.50
N LEU A 98 3.45 13.37 2.64
CA LEU A 98 4.22 12.33 3.33
C LEU A 98 3.67 10.99 2.85
N ASN A 99 4.52 10.08 2.39
CA ASN A 99 4.07 8.78 1.93
C ASN A 99 5.09 7.69 2.27
N ASN A 100 4.60 6.46 2.38
CA ASN A 100 5.43 5.26 2.47
C ASN A 100 4.60 4.01 2.18
N ALA A 101 5.25 2.86 2.22
CA ALA A 101 4.59 1.57 2.22
C ALA A 101 5.19 0.63 3.28
N THR A 102 4.48 -0.46 3.54
CA THR A 102 4.94 -1.53 4.44
C THR A 102 4.33 -2.87 4.05
N THR A 103 5.16 -3.90 3.94
CA THR A 103 4.77 -5.29 3.74
C THR A 103 5.05 -6.10 5.00
N PHE A 104 4.12 -6.96 5.35
CA PHE A 104 4.23 -7.88 6.47
C PHE A 104 3.66 -9.25 6.08
N TYR A 105 3.51 -10.18 7.03
CA TYR A 105 3.03 -11.53 6.74
C TYR A 105 1.67 -11.57 6.04
N ASP A 106 0.70 -10.80 6.51
CA ASP A 106 -0.70 -10.88 6.04
C ASP A 106 -1.14 -9.73 5.15
N ARG A 107 -0.32 -8.70 4.99
CA ARG A 107 -0.73 -7.46 4.32
C ARG A 107 0.43 -6.64 3.78
N THR A 108 0.13 -5.91 2.71
CA THR A 108 0.91 -4.80 2.17
C THR A 108 0.04 -3.55 2.22
N ASN A 109 0.59 -2.45 2.72
CA ASN A 109 -0.11 -1.17 2.86
C ASN A 109 0.69 -0.05 2.21
N TYR A 110 0.04 0.75 1.38
CA TYR A 110 0.54 2.04 0.90
C TYR A 110 -0.24 3.13 1.61
N PHE A 111 0.44 4.20 2.02
CA PHE A 111 -0.22 5.30 2.69
C PHE A 111 0.39 6.64 2.34
N GLU A 112 -0.48 7.63 2.28
CA GLU A 112 -0.15 9.01 1.95
C GLU A 112 -0.90 9.94 2.90
N VAL A 113 -0.21 10.95 3.43
CA VAL A 113 -0.79 12.07 4.14
C VAL A 113 -0.66 13.29 3.25
N VAL A 114 -1.80 13.83 2.83
CA VAL A 114 -1.86 14.94 1.87
C VAL A 114 -2.81 16.05 2.35
N PRO A 115 -2.68 17.29 1.84
CA PRO A 115 -3.71 18.31 2.02
C PRO A 115 -5.09 17.81 1.56
N LYS A 116 -6.16 18.17 2.26
CA LYS A 116 -7.51 17.62 2.02
C LYS A 116 -8.03 17.82 0.59
N ASP A 117 -7.61 18.89 -0.09
CA ASP A 117 -7.99 19.19 -1.49
C ASP A 117 -7.26 18.30 -2.51
N LYS A 118 -6.26 17.53 -2.08
CA LYS A 118 -5.51 16.57 -2.91
C LYS A 118 -6.01 15.13 -2.81
N LEU A 119 -7.02 14.85 -1.99
CA LEU A 119 -7.58 13.50 -1.83
C LEU A 119 -7.92 12.84 -3.18
N GLY A 120 -8.61 13.56 -4.07
CA GLY A 120 -8.99 13.03 -5.37
C GLY A 120 -7.79 12.69 -6.26
N LEU A 121 -6.74 13.51 -6.22
CA LEU A 121 -5.48 13.25 -6.94
C LEU A 121 -4.80 12.00 -6.39
N THR A 122 -4.68 11.89 -5.06
CA THR A 122 -4.03 10.74 -4.41
C THR A 122 -4.75 9.44 -4.73
N LEU A 123 -6.08 9.41 -4.61
CA LEU A 123 -6.88 8.23 -4.97
C LEU A 123 -6.76 7.87 -6.46
N ALA A 124 -6.65 8.86 -7.36
CA ALA A 124 -6.43 8.60 -8.77
C ALA A 124 -5.05 7.99 -9.05
N VAL A 125 -4.00 8.45 -8.35
CA VAL A 125 -2.66 7.88 -8.45
C VAL A 125 -2.64 6.43 -7.94
N GLU A 126 -3.26 6.16 -6.80
CA GLU A 126 -3.35 4.80 -6.25
C GLU A 126 -4.14 3.85 -7.17
N ALA A 127 -5.26 4.32 -7.73
CA ALA A 127 -6.06 3.54 -8.67
C ALA A 127 -5.28 3.17 -9.94
N ASP A 128 -4.48 4.09 -10.46
CA ASP A 128 -3.62 3.85 -11.62
C ASP A 128 -2.52 2.84 -11.30
N ARG A 129 -1.81 3.02 -10.17
CA ARG A 129 -0.77 2.07 -9.70
C ARG A 129 -1.31 0.65 -9.54
N MET A 130 -2.52 0.50 -9.00
CA MET A 130 -3.16 -0.80 -8.79
C MET A 130 -3.40 -1.58 -10.09
N ARG A 131 -3.60 -0.91 -11.22
CA ARG A 131 -4.07 -1.54 -12.47
C ARG A 131 -3.09 -1.49 -13.63
N ASN A 132 -2.25 -0.47 -13.66
CA ASN A 132 -1.49 -0.10 -14.86
C ASN A 132 0.03 -0.09 -14.63
N LEU A 133 0.50 -0.73 -13.56
CA LEU A 133 1.92 -0.81 -13.24
C LEU A 133 2.73 -1.38 -14.41
N VAL A 134 3.85 -0.73 -14.72
CA VAL A 134 4.79 -1.19 -15.75
C VAL A 134 6.03 -1.74 -15.05
N LEU A 135 6.24 -3.05 -15.19
CA LEU A 135 7.40 -3.72 -14.64
C LEU A 135 8.44 -3.93 -15.74
N THR A 136 9.56 -3.22 -15.65
CA THR A 136 10.67 -3.38 -16.59
C THR A 136 11.82 -4.15 -15.95
N GLU A 137 12.62 -4.81 -16.78
CA GLU A 137 13.82 -5.51 -16.31
C GLU A 137 14.88 -4.55 -15.76
N ASP A 138 15.00 -3.35 -16.34
CA ASP A 138 15.93 -2.33 -15.87
C ASP A 138 15.57 -1.85 -14.45
N ASP A 139 14.28 -1.55 -14.22
CA ASP A 139 13.79 -1.16 -12.91
C ASP A 139 13.98 -2.28 -11.90
N ARG A 140 13.70 -3.53 -12.30
CA ARG A 140 13.94 -4.71 -11.46
C ARG A 140 15.41 -4.81 -11.06
N ASN A 141 16.33 -4.75 -12.02
CA ASN A 141 17.75 -4.92 -11.79
C ASN A 141 18.32 -3.83 -10.88
N SER A 142 17.87 -2.59 -11.06
CA SER A 142 18.21 -1.47 -10.18
C SER A 142 17.68 -1.70 -8.76
N GLU A 143 16.40 -2.03 -8.62
CA GLU A 143 15.74 -2.12 -7.32
C GLU A 143 16.20 -3.34 -6.49
N MET A 144 16.63 -4.42 -7.14
CA MET A 144 17.22 -5.56 -6.46
C MET A 144 18.44 -5.18 -5.62
N THR A 145 19.20 -4.15 -6.03
CA THR A 145 20.34 -3.66 -5.24
C THR A 145 19.89 -2.96 -3.95
N VAL A 146 18.78 -2.21 -4.02
CA VAL A 146 18.20 -1.49 -2.88
C VAL A 146 17.64 -2.48 -1.87
N VAL A 147 16.80 -3.41 -2.31
CA VAL A 147 16.18 -4.42 -1.45
C VAL A 147 17.23 -5.33 -0.80
N ARG A 148 18.29 -5.67 -1.55
CA ARG A 148 19.41 -6.42 -0.98
C ARG A 148 20.12 -5.66 0.14
N ASN A 149 20.38 -4.36 -0.03
CA ASN A 149 20.98 -3.54 1.01
C ASN A 149 20.09 -3.47 2.26
N GLU A 150 18.77 -3.33 2.09
CA GLU A 150 17.84 -3.35 3.21
C GLU A 150 17.85 -4.68 3.97
N PHE A 151 17.91 -5.80 3.24
CA PHE A 151 18.10 -7.12 3.83
C PHE A 151 19.41 -7.21 4.62
N GLU A 152 20.53 -6.81 4.02
CA GLU A 152 21.86 -6.83 4.67
C GLU A 152 21.90 -5.93 5.93
N ARG A 153 21.21 -4.78 5.90
CA ARG A 153 21.03 -3.92 7.08
C ARG A 153 20.20 -4.62 8.17
N GLY A 154 19.19 -5.40 7.79
CA GLY A 154 18.39 -6.21 8.71
C GLY A 154 19.20 -7.33 9.36
N GLU A 155 20.09 -7.99 8.61
CA GLU A 155 21.01 -9.00 9.15
C GLU A 155 22.02 -8.42 10.15
N ASN A 156 22.27 -7.11 10.11
CA ASN A 156 23.07 -6.38 11.09
C ASN A 156 22.24 -5.86 12.29
N ASN A 157 20.95 -6.20 12.38
CA ASN A 157 20.08 -5.84 13.50
C ASN A 157 19.76 -7.09 14.36
N PRO A 158 20.29 -7.20 15.60
CA PRO A 158 20.07 -8.39 16.43
C PRO A 158 18.60 -8.71 16.71
N GLY A 159 17.74 -7.69 16.82
CA GLY A 159 16.31 -7.88 17.04
C GLY A 159 15.61 -8.49 15.83
N GLN A 160 15.94 -8.04 14.63
CA GLN A 160 15.40 -8.61 13.39
C GLN A 160 15.90 -10.04 13.17
N VAL A 161 17.19 -10.29 13.38
CA VAL A 161 17.78 -11.64 13.26
C VAL A 161 17.13 -12.60 14.26
N MET A 162 16.99 -12.19 15.53
CA MET A 162 16.31 -12.99 16.54
C MET A 162 14.87 -13.32 16.14
N PHE A 163 14.11 -12.32 15.69
CA PHE A 163 12.72 -12.53 15.29
C PHE A 163 12.61 -13.46 14.06
N LYS A 164 13.47 -13.27 13.06
CA LYS A 164 13.56 -14.15 11.88
C LYS A 164 13.83 -15.60 12.26
N LEU A 165 14.83 -15.84 13.13
CA LEU A 165 15.16 -17.19 13.61
C LEU A 165 14.03 -17.80 14.45
N LEU A 166 13.38 -17.00 15.29
CA LEU A 166 12.22 -17.44 16.06
C LEU A 166 11.10 -17.90 15.14
N MET A 167 10.74 -17.11 14.14
CA MET A 167 9.68 -17.44 13.19
C MET A 167 10.03 -18.68 12.35
N ALA A 168 11.26 -18.76 11.85
CA ALA A 168 11.77 -19.95 11.14
C ALA A 168 11.82 -21.22 12.00
N THR A 169 11.94 -21.08 13.33
CA THR A 169 11.91 -22.22 14.26
C THR A 169 10.46 -22.61 14.60
N ALA A 170 9.60 -21.62 14.88
CA ALA A 170 8.21 -21.85 15.26
C ALA A 170 7.35 -22.39 14.11
N TYR A 171 7.65 -21.98 12.88
CA TYR A 171 6.95 -22.39 11.68
C TYR A 171 7.91 -23.15 10.77
N GLN A 172 7.66 -24.44 10.53
CA GLN A 172 8.47 -25.27 9.62
C GLN A 172 7.81 -25.38 8.24
N GLU A 173 6.49 -25.57 8.21
CA GLU A 173 5.71 -25.76 6.98
C GLU A 173 4.91 -24.52 6.58
N HIS A 174 4.57 -23.67 7.55
CA HIS A 174 3.75 -22.49 7.29
C HIS A 174 4.61 -21.37 6.71
N PRO A 175 4.15 -20.63 5.67
CA PRO A 175 4.85 -19.50 5.05
C PRO A 175 5.23 -18.30 5.95
N TYR A 176 5.08 -18.43 7.26
CA TYR A 176 5.58 -17.46 8.23
C TYR A 176 7.05 -17.71 8.59
N HIS A 177 7.65 -18.80 8.09
CA HIS A 177 9.01 -19.21 8.40
C HIS A 177 10.11 -18.34 7.76
N HIS A 178 9.75 -17.49 6.79
CA HIS A 178 10.69 -16.65 6.04
C HIS A 178 10.58 -15.16 6.35
#